data_AF-A0A352S3L9-F1
#
_entry.id   AF-A0A352S3L9-F1
#
_cell.length_a   1.000
_cell.length_b   1.000
_cell.length_c   1.000
_cell.angle_alpha   90.00
_cell.angle_beta   90.00
_cell.angle_gamma   90.00
#
_symmetry.space_group_name_H-M   'P 1'
#
loop_
_entity.id
_entity.type
_entity.pdbx_description
1 polymer ?
#
loop_
_entity_poly.entity_id
_entity_poly.type
_entity_poly.pdbx_seq_one_letter_code
_entity_poly.pdbx_strand_id
1 'polypeptide(L)'
;SDALRLGEGELKSGGFRRPSILADALEAIVGAVFLDAGFDAARALIRKLYIPILEQVDPRTLGKDAKTLLQEYLQGHKIALPQYNVIATHGAAHSQQFEVECIVPKLEVRVFGTGASRRAAEQAAAKLALDEVQKLVPQLLKRSRAERTGKTRKQPVPPDPQLSLRLKE
;
A
#
# COMPACT_ATOMS: atom_id res chain seq x y z
N SER A 1 16.10 20.78 17.75
CA SER A 1 15.03 21.80 17.64
C SER A 1 15.32 23.05 18.45
N ASP A 2 16.52 23.17 19.02
CA ASP A 2 16.84 24.20 20.03
C ASP A 2 17.12 25.59 19.43
N ALA A 3 17.17 25.70 18.10
CA ALA A 3 17.35 26.96 17.39
C ALA A 3 16.03 27.69 17.07
N LEU A 4 14.88 27.04 17.24
CA LEU A 4 13.57 27.63 16.97
C LEU A 4 13.17 28.59 18.10
N ARG A 5 13.04 29.87 17.76
CA ARG A 5 12.51 30.89 18.67
C ARG A 5 11.00 30.88 18.58
N LEU A 6 10.34 30.44 19.65
CA LEU A 6 8.89 30.34 19.74
C LEU A 6 8.40 31.14 20.96
N GLY A 7 7.17 31.64 20.89
CA GLY A 7 6.52 32.25 22.05
C GLY A 7 6.28 31.24 23.17
N GLU A 8 6.18 31.70 24.41
CA GLU A 8 6.03 30.81 25.58
C GLU A 8 4.85 29.84 25.46
N GLY A 9 3.70 30.31 24.94
CA GLY A 9 2.52 29.47 24.76
C GLY A 9 2.77 28.30 23.81
N GLU A 10 3.50 28.55 22.72
CA GLU A 10 3.81 27.51 21.72
C GLU A 10 4.90 26.54 22.22
N LEU A 11 5.82 27.00 23.06
CA LEU A 11 6.77 26.11 23.74
C LEU A 11 6.05 25.18 24.72
N LYS A 12 5.14 25.72 25.54
CA LYS A 12 4.36 24.95 26.52
C LYS A 12 3.44 23.92 25.86
N SER A 13 2.93 24.20 24.67
CA SER A 13 2.10 23.27 23.89
C SER A 13 2.91 22.26 23.07
N GLY A 14 4.25 22.33 23.08
CA GLY A 14 5.12 21.41 22.36
C GLY A 14 5.30 21.73 20.88
N GLY A 15 5.01 22.97 20.46
CA GLY A 15 5.07 23.40 19.07
C GLY A 15 6.43 23.23 18.38
N PHE A 16 7.53 23.23 19.14
CA PHE A 16 8.87 22.92 18.63
C PHE A 16 9.01 21.50 18.04
N ARG A 17 8.04 20.61 18.30
CA ARG A 17 7.94 19.26 17.70
C ARG A 17 6.85 19.16 16.64
N ARG A 18 6.07 20.21 16.41
CA ARG A 18 4.93 20.17 15.49
C ARG A 18 5.45 20.08 14.05
N PRO A 19 5.04 19.07 13.27
CA PRO A 19 5.54 18.89 11.91
C PRO A 19 5.34 20.12 11.01
N SER A 20 4.21 20.82 11.15
CA SER A 20 3.94 22.03 10.37
C SER A 20 4.93 23.16 10.69
N ILE A 21 5.19 23.44 11.97
CA ILE A 21 6.15 24.48 12.39
C ILE A 21 7.57 24.15 11.93
N LEU A 22 7.95 22.87 12.02
CA LEU A 22 9.24 22.40 11.55
C LEU A 22 9.39 22.52 10.02
N ALA A 23 8.32 22.24 9.27
CA ALA A 23 8.29 22.42 7.83
C ALA A 23 8.41 23.90 7.44
N ASP A 24 7.61 24.77 8.06
CA ASP A 24 7.65 26.22 7.83
C ASP A 24 9.04 26.80 8.13
N ALA A 25 9.68 26.33 9.21
CA ALA A 25 11.03 26.74 9.58
C ALA A 25 12.09 26.29 8.56
N LEU A 26 11.97 25.08 8.02
CA LEU A 26 12.84 24.59 6.94
C LEU A 26 12.66 25.44 5.67
N GLU A 27 11.42 25.74 5.29
CA GLU A 27 11.11 26.60 4.14
C GLU A 27 11.69 28.01 4.32
N ALA A 28 11.57 28.58 5.52
CA ALA A 28 12.15 29.88 5.85
C ALA A 28 13.69 29.88 5.73
N ILE A 29 14.37 28.81 6.15
CA ILE A 29 15.83 28.67 5.98
C ILE A 29 16.19 28.61 4.50
N VAL A 30 15.46 27.83 3.70
CA VAL A 30 15.66 27.75 2.25
C VAL A 30 15.45 29.12 1.60
N GLY A 31 14.41 29.85 2.01
CA GLY A 31 14.14 31.21 1.56
C GLY A 31 15.25 32.19 1.92
N ALA A 32 15.78 32.11 3.15
CA ALA A 32 16.91 32.94 3.58
C ALA A 32 18.17 32.67 2.74
N VAL A 33 18.49 31.41 2.46
CA VAL A 33 19.62 31.03 1.59
C VAL A 33 19.40 31.53 0.16
N PHE A 34 18.16 31.47 -0.35
CA PHE A 34 17.83 32.02 -1.66
C PHE A 34 18.03 33.54 -1.73
N LEU A 35 17.62 34.28 -0.71
CA LEU A 35 17.79 35.73 -0.65
C LEU A 35 19.25 36.16 -0.46
N ASP A 36 20.03 35.40 0.31
CA ASP A 36 21.42 35.73 0.66
C ASP A 36 22.42 35.28 -0.42
N ALA A 37 22.26 34.07 -0.95
CA ALA A 37 23.23 33.42 -1.83
C ALA A 37 22.67 33.08 -3.24
N GLY A 38 21.41 33.43 -3.51
CA GLY A 38 20.78 33.23 -4.80
C GLY A 38 20.28 31.81 -5.07
N PHE A 39 19.73 31.63 -6.28
CA PHE A 39 19.03 30.40 -6.69
C PHE A 39 19.92 29.15 -6.66
N ASP A 40 21.13 29.21 -7.21
CA ASP A 40 21.98 28.03 -7.35
C ASP A 40 22.41 27.46 -5.99
N ALA A 41 22.69 28.34 -5.01
CA ALA A 41 22.99 27.93 -3.64
C ALA A 41 21.80 27.26 -2.95
N ALA A 42 20.61 27.86 -3.07
CA ALA A 42 19.37 27.28 -2.53
C ALA A 42 19.04 25.93 -3.19
N ARG A 43 19.20 25.83 -4.51
CA ARG A 43 19.02 24.59 -5.27
C ARG A 43 20.00 23.50 -4.82
N ALA A 44 21.26 23.84 -4.62
CA ALA A 44 22.28 22.90 -4.14
C ALA A 44 21.94 22.39 -2.73
N LEU A 45 21.49 23.27 -1.84
CA LEU A 45 21.03 22.91 -0.49
C LEU A 45 19.85 21.93 -0.55
N ILE A 46 18.77 22.27 -1.27
CA ILE A 46 17.59 21.41 -1.41
C ILE A 46 17.98 20.04 -1.97
N ARG A 47 18.80 20.01 -3.03
CA ARG A 47 19.27 18.75 -3.62
C ARG A 47 20.04 17.91 -2.61
N LYS A 48 20.95 18.51 -1.85
CA LYS A 48 21.72 17.82 -0.81
C LYS A 48 20.82 17.20 0.27
N LEU A 49 19.74 17.89 0.64
CA LEU A 49 18.80 17.43 1.66
C LEU A 49 17.86 16.33 1.13
N TYR A 50 17.33 16.48 -0.09
CA TYR A 50 16.26 15.64 -0.60
C TYR A 50 16.72 14.45 -1.45
N ILE A 51 17.84 14.54 -2.17
CA ILE A 51 18.30 13.43 -3.04
C ILE A 51 18.46 12.11 -2.26
N PRO A 52 19.12 12.07 -1.09
CA PRO A 52 19.30 10.81 -0.36
C PRO A 52 17.96 10.19 0.08
N ILE A 53 16.95 11.03 0.32
CA ILE A 53 15.60 10.59 0.70
C ILE A 53 14.89 10.04 -0.53
N LEU A 54 14.92 10.76 -1.65
CA LEU A 54 14.27 10.38 -2.90
C LEU A 54 14.85 9.09 -3.50
N GLU A 55 16.14 8.84 -3.31
CA GLU A 55 16.80 7.60 -3.77
C GLU A 55 16.27 6.35 -3.04
N GLN A 56 15.76 6.51 -1.82
CA GLN A 56 15.26 5.39 -1.00
C GLN A 56 13.74 5.20 -1.11
N VAL A 57 13.09 6.03 -1.91
CA VAL A 57 11.63 6.10 -1.99
C VAL A 57 11.15 5.61 -3.34
N ASP A 58 10.20 4.67 -3.35
CA ASP A 58 9.51 4.28 -4.58
C ASP A 58 8.42 5.32 -4.91
N PRO A 59 8.52 6.04 -6.04
CA PRO A 59 7.51 7.02 -6.45
C PRO A 59 6.09 6.45 -6.57
N ARG A 60 5.95 5.12 -6.74
CA ARG A 60 4.66 4.44 -6.83
C ARG A 60 3.98 4.28 -5.47
N THR A 61 4.75 4.32 -4.38
CA THR A 61 4.25 4.16 -3.01
C THR A 61 4.28 5.47 -2.22
N LEU A 62 5.07 6.46 -2.66
CA LEU A 62 5.21 7.73 -1.98
C LEU A 62 3.88 8.50 -1.89
N GLY A 63 3.43 8.75 -0.65
CA GLY A 63 2.23 9.55 -0.36
C GLY A 63 0.90 8.80 -0.48
N LYS A 64 0.89 7.53 -0.89
CA LYS A 64 -0.32 6.70 -0.92
C LYS A 64 -0.44 5.91 0.38
N ASP A 65 -1.64 5.87 0.94
CA ASP A 65 -1.91 5.02 2.09
C ASP A 65 -2.02 3.53 1.67
N ALA A 66 -1.76 2.64 2.63
CA ALA A 66 -1.64 1.21 2.37
C ALA A 66 -2.94 0.59 1.84
N LYS A 67 -4.12 1.13 2.23
CA LYS A 67 -5.40 0.68 1.67
C LYS A 67 -5.50 1.01 0.19
N THR A 68 -5.17 2.24 -0.20
CA THR A 68 -5.19 2.65 -1.62
C THR A 68 -4.23 1.79 -2.44
N LEU A 69 -3.01 1.54 -1.94
CA LEU A 69 -2.03 0.70 -2.61
C LEU A 69 -2.53 -0.75 -2.80
N LEU A 70 -3.11 -1.35 -1.76
CA LEU A 70 -3.69 -2.69 -1.84
C LEU A 70 -4.86 -2.76 -2.82
N GLN A 71 -5.75 -1.78 -2.78
CA GLN A 71 -6.89 -1.69 -3.68
C GLN A 71 -6.44 -1.59 -5.15
N GLU A 72 -5.55 -0.65 -5.47
CA GLU A 72 -5.03 -0.48 -6.83
C GLU A 72 -4.32 -1.75 -7.32
N TYR A 73 -3.52 -2.38 -6.45
CA TYR A 73 -2.81 -3.61 -6.79
C TYR A 73 -3.77 -4.77 -7.14
N LEU A 74 -4.81 -4.99 -6.32
CA LEU A 74 -5.80 -6.05 -6.53
C LEU A 74 -6.64 -5.78 -7.78
N GLN A 75 -7.09 -4.54 -7.98
CA GLN A 75 -7.86 -4.15 -9.16
C GLN A 75 -7.05 -4.32 -10.44
N GLY A 76 -5.76 -3.92 -10.43
CA GLY A 76 -4.84 -4.11 -11.57
C GLY A 76 -4.68 -5.57 -11.98
N HIS A 77 -4.87 -6.51 -11.05
CA HIS A 77 -4.81 -7.96 -11.31
C HIS A 77 -6.19 -8.63 -11.47
N LYS A 78 -7.28 -7.84 -11.57
CA LYS A 78 -8.66 -8.34 -11.66
C LYS A 78 -9.00 -9.28 -10.48
N ILE A 79 -8.54 -8.92 -9.29
CA ILE A 79 -8.89 -9.56 -8.03
C ILE A 79 -9.90 -8.66 -7.31
N ALA A 80 -10.87 -9.26 -6.63
CA ALA A 80 -11.85 -8.52 -5.85
C ALA A 80 -11.18 -7.69 -4.75
N LEU A 81 -11.82 -6.59 -4.36
CA LEU A 81 -11.36 -5.71 -3.30
C LEU A 81 -11.25 -6.43 -1.94
N PRO A 82 -10.35 -5.97 -1.06
CA PRO A 82 -10.18 -6.56 0.26
C PRO A 82 -11.38 -6.25 1.16
N GLN A 83 -11.71 -7.17 2.06
CA GLN A 83 -12.72 -6.98 3.09
C GLN A 83 -12.05 -6.63 4.42
N TYR A 84 -12.64 -5.70 5.18
CA TYR A 84 -12.14 -5.30 6.50
C TYR A 84 -13.21 -5.51 7.56
N ASN A 85 -12.84 -6.18 8.65
CA ASN A 85 -13.71 -6.41 9.80
C ASN A 85 -13.02 -5.94 11.07
N VAL A 86 -13.70 -5.12 11.89
CA VAL A 86 -13.22 -4.84 13.25
C VAL A 86 -13.56 -6.06 14.11
N ILE A 87 -12.54 -6.77 14.59
CA ILE A 87 -12.73 -8.00 15.36
C ILE A 87 -12.68 -7.76 16.87
N ALA A 88 -11.98 -6.70 17.31
CA ALA A 88 -11.94 -6.32 18.71
C ALA A 88 -11.71 -4.81 18.90
N THR A 89 -12.14 -4.32 20.06
CA THR A 89 -11.81 -2.98 20.54
C THR A 89 -11.45 -3.11 22.02
N HIS A 90 -10.25 -2.68 22.37
CA HIS A 90 -9.67 -2.80 23.72
C HIS A 90 -9.39 -1.41 24.30
N GLY A 91 -9.24 -1.35 25.63
CA GLY A 91 -8.82 -0.14 26.34
C GLY A 91 -9.95 0.82 26.69
N ALA A 92 -9.62 1.83 27.51
CA ALA A 92 -10.54 2.89 27.92
C ALA A 92 -10.82 3.85 26.75
N ALA A 93 -11.92 4.61 26.81
CA ALA A 93 -12.34 5.49 25.72
C ALA A 93 -11.27 6.49 25.24
N HIS A 94 -10.39 6.96 26.13
CA HIS A 94 -9.30 7.89 25.83
C HIS A 94 -7.99 7.20 25.39
N SER A 95 -7.96 5.86 25.36
CA SER A 95 -6.79 5.04 25.01
C SER A 95 -7.25 3.74 24.35
N GLN A 96 -8.15 3.85 23.38
CA GLN A 96 -8.69 2.70 22.66
C GLN A 96 -7.65 2.12 21.69
N GLN A 97 -7.64 0.80 21.58
CA GLN A 97 -6.96 0.06 20.53
C GLN A 97 -7.99 -0.75 19.74
N PHE A 98 -7.92 -0.65 18.41
CA PHE A 98 -8.77 -1.38 17.49
C PHE A 98 -7.95 -2.49 16.86
N GLU A 99 -8.55 -3.67 16.75
CA GLU A 99 -8.00 -4.79 16.00
C GLU A 99 -8.90 -5.04 14.78
N VAL A 100 -8.26 -5.05 13.61
CA VAL A 100 -8.94 -5.17 12.33
C VAL A 100 -8.34 -6.33 11.55
N GLU A 101 -9.22 -7.16 11.04
CA GLU A 101 -8.92 -8.19 10.07
C GLU A 101 -9.04 -7.64 8.64
N CYS A 102 -8.08 -8.00 7.78
CA CYS A 102 -8.13 -7.79 6.33
C CYS A 102 -8.12 -9.14 5.60
N ILE A 103 -9.09 -9.35 4.70
CA ILE A 103 -9.26 -10.60 3.95
C ILE A 103 -9.20 -10.32 2.45
N VAL A 104 -8.42 -11.13 1.72
CA VAL A 104 -8.45 -11.21 0.25
C VAL A 104 -8.83 -12.64 -0.16
N PRO A 105 -10.12 -12.95 -0.33
CA PRO A 105 -10.61 -14.33 -0.45
C PRO A 105 -9.95 -15.14 -1.57
N LYS A 106 -9.76 -14.53 -2.75
CA LYS A 106 -9.18 -15.20 -3.93
C LYS A 106 -7.73 -15.68 -3.72
N LEU A 107 -7.03 -15.08 -2.77
CA LEU A 107 -5.63 -15.41 -2.46
C LEU A 107 -5.49 -16.11 -1.10
N GLU A 108 -6.62 -16.40 -0.43
CA GLU A 108 -6.66 -16.97 0.92
C GLU A 108 -5.82 -16.17 1.93
N VAL A 109 -5.63 -14.86 1.68
CA VAL A 109 -4.91 -13.96 2.58
C VAL A 109 -5.87 -13.50 3.66
N ARG A 110 -5.46 -13.69 4.91
CA ARG A 110 -6.14 -13.20 6.10
C ARG A 110 -5.08 -12.69 7.08
N VAL A 111 -5.10 -11.40 7.37
CA VAL A 111 -4.12 -10.74 8.25
C VAL A 111 -4.82 -9.82 9.23
N PHE A 112 -4.16 -9.52 10.34
CA PHE A 112 -4.68 -8.66 11.40
C PHE A 112 -3.77 -7.46 11.62
N GLY A 113 -4.38 -6.29 11.80
CA GLY A 113 -3.68 -5.04 12.08
C GLY A 113 -4.32 -4.31 13.26
N THR A 114 -3.49 -3.65 14.05
CA THR A 114 -3.92 -2.91 15.25
C THR A 114 -3.62 -1.42 15.15
N GLY A 115 -4.42 -0.58 15.80
CA GLY A 115 -4.16 0.86 15.83
C GLY A 115 -5.03 1.63 16.82
N ALA A 116 -4.62 2.85 17.16
CA ALA A 116 -5.34 3.74 18.09
C ALA A 116 -6.68 4.27 17.54
N SER A 117 -6.97 4.01 16.27
CA SER A 117 -8.26 4.27 15.64
C SER A 117 -8.57 3.13 14.66
N ARG A 118 -9.86 2.96 14.31
CA ARG A 118 -10.26 2.01 13.26
C ARG A 118 -9.45 2.24 11.98
N ARG A 119 -9.39 3.49 11.50
CA ARG A 119 -8.63 3.84 10.30
C ARG A 119 -7.17 3.42 10.40
N ALA A 120 -6.50 3.67 11.53
CA ALA A 120 -5.11 3.29 11.72
C ALA A 120 -4.92 1.76 11.72
N ALA A 121 -5.81 1.02 12.39
CA ALA A 121 -5.78 -0.44 12.43
C ALA A 121 -6.00 -1.06 11.04
N GLU A 122 -6.95 -0.53 10.26
CA GLU A 122 -7.19 -1.01 8.91
C GLU A 122 -6.00 -0.70 7.97
N GLN A 123 -5.33 0.45 8.12
CA GLN A 123 -4.12 0.78 7.36
C GLN A 123 -2.97 -0.19 7.70
N ALA A 124 -2.82 -0.56 8.97
CA ALA A 124 -1.84 -1.56 9.40
C ALA A 124 -2.14 -2.94 8.77
N ALA A 125 -3.41 -3.37 8.80
CA ALA A 125 -3.84 -4.62 8.20
C ALA A 125 -3.64 -4.61 6.67
N ALA A 126 -3.96 -3.50 6.00
CA ALA A 126 -3.78 -3.33 4.56
C ALA A 126 -2.31 -3.46 4.13
N LYS A 127 -1.39 -2.90 4.94
CA LYS A 127 0.05 -3.00 4.68
C LYS A 127 0.51 -4.47 4.67
N LEU A 128 0.14 -5.23 5.69
CA LEU A 128 0.47 -6.65 5.80
C LEU A 128 -0.15 -7.46 4.65
N ALA A 129 -1.40 -7.16 4.29
CA ALA A 129 -2.08 -7.84 3.19
C ALA A 129 -1.40 -7.54 1.85
N LEU A 130 -0.98 -6.30 1.60
CA LEU A 130 -0.25 -5.91 0.40
C LEU A 130 1.05 -6.71 0.25
N ASP A 131 1.82 -6.82 1.33
CA ASP A 131 3.08 -7.57 1.33
C ASP A 131 2.87 -9.03 0.94
N GLU A 132 1.80 -9.69 1.42
CA GLU A 132 1.53 -11.08 1.04
C GLU A 132 0.92 -11.25 -0.34
N VAL A 133 0.01 -10.36 -0.73
CA VAL A 133 -0.60 -10.38 -2.06
C VAL A 133 0.47 -10.20 -3.14
N GLN A 134 1.48 -9.34 -2.91
CA GLN A 134 2.59 -9.14 -3.85
C GLN A 134 3.46 -10.39 -4.05
N LYS A 135 3.56 -11.28 -3.05
CA LYS A 135 4.28 -12.55 -3.15
C LYS A 135 3.45 -13.63 -3.85
N LEU A 136 2.14 -13.67 -3.59
CA LEU A 136 1.24 -14.73 -4.04
C LEU A 136 0.75 -14.55 -5.49
N VAL A 137 0.45 -13.31 -5.89
CA VAL A 137 -0.10 -13.03 -7.23
C VAL A 137 0.80 -13.52 -8.38
N PRO A 138 2.13 -13.29 -8.36
CA PRO A 138 3.02 -13.83 -9.39
C PRO A 138 2.99 -15.37 -9.49
N GLN A 139 2.82 -16.06 -8.36
CA GLN A 139 2.80 -17.53 -8.31
C GLN A 139 1.47 -18.08 -8.87
N LEU A 140 0.36 -17.42 -8.55
CA LEU A 140 -0.96 -17.75 -9.08
C LEU A 140 -1.00 -17.62 -10.62
N LEU A 141 -0.41 -16.55 -11.15
CA LEU A 141 -0.31 -16.33 -12.59
C LEU A 141 0.56 -17.40 -13.27
N LYS A 142 1.70 -17.79 -12.67
CA LYS A 142 2.56 -18.87 -13.19
C LYS A 142 1.84 -20.22 -13.24
N ARG A 143 1.12 -20.60 -12.17
CA ARG A 143 0.33 -21.85 -12.12
C ARG A 143 -0.72 -21.90 -13.23
N SER A 144 -1.49 -20.83 -13.41
CA SER A 144 -2.52 -20.75 -14.45
C SER A 144 -1.98 -20.96 -15.88
N ARG A 145 -0.72 -20.57 -16.15
CA ARG A 145 -0.07 -20.73 -17.44
C ARG A 145 0.44 -22.17 -17.66
N ALA A 146 0.94 -22.82 -16.61
CA ALA A 146 1.39 -24.21 -16.64
C ALA A 146 0.22 -25.19 -16.86
N GLU A 147 -0.92 -24.96 -16.21
CA GLU A 147 -2.13 -25.78 -16.38
C GLU A 147 -2.71 -25.68 -17.80
N ARG A 148 -2.68 -24.47 -18.41
CA ARG A 148 -3.11 -24.27 -19.80
C ARG A 148 -2.23 -24.97 -20.82
N THR A 149 -0.93 -25.12 -20.54
CA THR A 149 0.02 -25.81 -21.43
C THR A 149 0.01 -27.33 -21.27
N GLY A 150 -0.36 -27.85 -20.10
CA GLY A 150 -0.55 -29.29 -19.86
C GLY A 150 -1.81 -29.89 -20.49
N LYS A 151 -2.86 -29.09 -20.72
CA LYS A 151 -4.17 -29.57 -21.20
C LYS A 151 -4.25 -29.85 -22.71
N THR A 152 -3.17 -29.69 -23.49
CA THR A 152 -3.15 -29.86 -24.96
C THR A 152 -2.82 -31.29 -25.43
N ARG A 153 -2.60 -32.29 -24.55
CA ARG A 153 -2.50 -33.70 -24.96
C ARG A 153 -3.88 -34.37 -24.96
N LYS A 154 -4.38 -34.61 -26.19
CA LYS A 154 -5.71 -35.10 -26.62
C LYS A 154 -6.20 -36.39 -25.92
N GLN A 155 -7.50 -36.46 -25.62
CA GLN A 155 -8.26 -37.73 -25.67
C GLN A 155 -8.77 -37.94 -27.11
N PRO A 156 -8.63 -39.13 -27.71
CA PRO A 156 -9.25 -39.41 -29.00
C PRO A 156 -10.77 -39.52 -28.82
N VAL A 157 -11.51 -38.86 -29.72
CA VAL A 157 -12.98 -38.96 -29.81
C VAL A 157 -13.32 -40.40 -30.21
N PRO A 158 -14.17 -41.13 -29.45
CA PRO A 158 -14.58 -42.47 -29.85
C PRO A 158 -15.45 -42.42 -31.12
N PRO A 159 -15.40 -43.43 -32.00
CA PRO A 159 -16.21 -43.45 -33.22
C PRO A 159 -17.70 -43.61 -32.87
N ASP A 160 -18.52 -42.81 -33.53
CA ASP A 160 -19.97 -42.68 -33.30
C ASP A 160 -20.74 -43.89 -33.88
N PRO A 161 -21.56 -44.64 -33.11
CA PRO A 161 -22.18 -45.90 -33.55
C PRO A 161 -23.50 -45.75 -34.32
N GLN A 162 -23.91 -44.56 -34.77
CA GLN A 162 -25.25 -44.34 -35.37
C GLN A 162 -25.33 -44.20 -36.90
N LEU A 163 -24.32 -44.61 -37.67
CA LEU A 163 -24.37 -44.56 -39.14
C LEU A 163 -24.66 -45.91 -39.82
N SER A 164 -25.53 -46.75 -39.25
CA SER A 164 -25.92 -48.03 -39.87
C SER A 164 -27.41 -48.33 -39.74
N LEU A 165 -28.28 -47.34 -40.03
CA LEU A 165 -29.72 -47.57 -40.15
C LEU A 165 -30.44 -46.50 -40.98
N ARG A 166 -30.00 -46.24 -42.22
CA ARG A 166 -30.88 -45.78 -43.32
C ARG A 166 -30.33 -46.27 -44.65
N LEU A 167 -31.19 -46.96 -45.42
CA LEU A 167 -31.05 -47.51 -46.79
C LEU A 167 -31.17 -49.04 -46.84
N LYS A 168 -32.39 -49.52 -46.62
CA LYS A 168 -32.98 -50.67 -47.32
C LYS A 168 -34.48 -50.41 -47.49
N GLU A 169 -34.80 -49.58 -48.47
CA GLU A 169 -35.90 -49.79 -49.42
C GLU A 169 -35.35 -49.48 -50.81
#